data_AF-A0A7S3L8J9-F1
#
_entry.id   AF-A0A7S3L8J9-F1
#
_cell.length_a   1.000
_cell.length_b   1.000
_cell.length_c   1.000
_cell.angle_alpha   90.00
_cell.angle_beta   90.00
_cell.angle_gamma   90.00
#
_symmetry.space_group_name_H-M   'P 1'
#
loop_
_entity.id
_entity.type
_entity.pdbx_description
1 polymer ?
#
loop_
_entity_poly.entity_id
_entity_poly.type
_entity_poly.pdbx_seq_one_letter_code
_entity_poly.pdbx_strand_id
1 'polypeptide(L)'
;NLQAVGEAITVDDGSTYFGYALALSDNGRILAVGAPRADADTGRVTVYSRKDDDDTTTTTTTSSWVPVGSPISGFAPNDLFGSSVDLSSDGLTLVAGAVQSLFNDTVNSWQPVGAGYFRLFRYNDTDWEEVQTLRGQALADRFGERCSLDGLGSTVATASRSLEQVQVFRYNADSDSYEPLGASSQPSGAGSFEYGVALSLDGNTVAFNSRRDGVGNVQVLKYDSSTNGWTRLGQPFMSSFSGLSYGYGVDINVDGTVVAASNGF
;
A
#
# COMPACT_ATOMS: atom_id res chain seq x y z
N ASN A 1 27.06 5.75 11.40
CA ASN A 1 26.22 5.64 12.61
C ASN A 1 24.85 6.18 12.28
N LEU A 2 23.80 5.38 12.53
CA LEU A 2 22.42 5.87 12.44
C LEU A 2 22.17 6.77 13.65
N GLN A 3 21.54 7.93 13.42
CA GLN A 3 21.11 8.86 14.47
C GLN A 3 19.61 9.10 14.31
N ALA A 4 18.90 9.22 15.43
CA ALA A 4 17.50 9.59 15.40
C ALA A 4 17.36 10.98 14.78
N VAL A 5 16.43 11.12 13.83
CA VAL A 5 16.14 12.38 13.14
C VAL A 5 14.96 13.13 13.77
N GLY A 6 14.59 12.78 15.01
CA GLY A 6 13.56 13.47 15.77
C GLY A 6 13.07 12.67 16.97
N GLU A 7 12.17 13.27 17.76
CA GLU A 7 11.52 12.60 18.88
C GLU A 7 10.52 11.53 18.40
N ALA A 8 10.24 10.56 19.28
CA ALA A 8 9.25 9.54 19.00
C ALA A 8 7.85 10.17 18.88
N ILE A 9 7.12 9.80 17.83
CA ILE A 9 5.70 10.15 17.70
C ILE A 9 4.91 9.15 18.55
N THR A 10 4.24 9.63 19.60
CA THR A 10 3.41 8.81 20.48
C THR A 10 1.95 9.24 20.41
N VAL A 11 1.05 8.26 20.37
CA VAL A 11 -0.39 8.48 20.55
C VAL A 11 -0.85 7.86 21.86
N ASP A 12 -1.83 8.47 22.51
CA ASP A 12 -2.24 8.18 23.90
C ASP A 12 -2.96 6.83 24.11
N ASP A 13 -3.14 6.02 23.05
CA ASP A 13 -3.83 4.73 23.15
C ASP A 13 -3.15 3.62 22.32
N GLY A 14 -2.50 2.70 23.03
CA GLY A 14 -1.83 1.53 22.47
C GLY A 14 -2.77 0.50 21.83
N SER A 15 -4.09 0.63 21.98
CA SER A 15 -5.07 -0.25 21.33
C SER A 15 -5.32 0.07 19.86
N THR A 16 -4.94 1.27 19.40
CA THR A 16 -5.19 1.79 18.05
C THR A 16 -4.32 1.16 16.95
N TYR A 17 -3.26 0.46 17.36
CA TYR A 17 -2.24 -0.11 16.47
C TYR A 17 -1.57 0.98 15.60
N PHE A 18 -1.37 2.16 16.16
CA PHE A 18 -0.61 3.22 15.52
C PHE A 18 0.80 2.74 15.16
N GLY A 19 1.22 2.99 13.92
CA GLY A 19 2.48 2.47 13.38
C GLY A 19 2.37 1.08 12.75
N TYR A 20 1.14 0.55 12.58
CA TYR A 20 0.93 -0.74 11.91
C TYR A 20 1.42 -0.75 10.46
N ALA A 21 1.22 0.37 9.76
CA ALA A 21 1.74 0.59 8.42
C ALA A 21 2.42 1.97 8.37
N LEU A 22 3.57 2.04 7.68
CA LEU A 22 4.39 3.23 7.58
C LEU A 22 4.84 3.42 6.13
N ALA A 23 4.84 4.66 5.65
CA ALA A 23 5.43 5.02 4.36
C ALA A 23 6.18 6.35 4.50
N LEU A 24 7.32 6.48 3.84
CA LEU A 24 8.19 7.64 3.93
C LEU A 24 8.48 8.14 2.51
N SER A 25 8.38 9.45 2.28
CA SER A 25 8.86 10.08 1.04
C SER A 25 10.37 9.85 0.86
N ASP A 26 10.88 9.89 -0.36
CA ASP A 26 12.30 9.59 -0.69
C ASP A 26 13.30 10.47 0.08
N ASN A 27 12.95 11.73 0.32
CA ASN A 27 13.82 12.67 1.05
C ASN A 27 13.73 12.53 2.58
N GLY A 28 12.89 11.61 3.08
CA GLY A 28 12.67 11.34 4.49
C GLY A 28 11.95 12.44 5.27
N ARG A 29 11.23 13.36 4.60
CA ARG A 29 10.55 14.48 5.25
C ARG A 29 9.07 14.27 5.47
N ILE A 30 8.39 13.43 4.69
CA ILE A 30 6.97 13.13 4.86
C ILE A 30 6.81 11.68 5.30
N LEU A 31 6.05 11.44 6.36
CA LEU A 31 5.78 10.13 6.95
C LEU A 31 4.27 9.92 7.07
N ALA A 32 3.73 8.92 6.39
CA ALA A 32 2.37 8.45 6.61
C ALA A 32 2.35 7.32 7.63
N VAL A 33 1.42 7.36 8.58
CA VAL A 33 1.27 6.37 9.65
C VAL A 33 -0.16 5.87 9.72
N GLY A 34 -0.35 4.56 9.57
CA GLY A 34 -1.63 3.88 9.75
C GLY A 34 -1.89 3.47 11.20
N ALA A 35 -3.14 3.55 11.63
CA ALA A 35 -3.67 3.12 12.91
C ALA A 35 -5.03 2.40 12.69
N PRO A 36 -5.02 1.15 12.20
CA PRO A 36 -6.23 0.47 11.73
C PRO A 36 -7.26 0.19 12.81
N ARG A 37 -6.89 0.22 14.10
CA ARG A 37 -7.82 0.02 15.23
C ARG A 37 -8.29 1.30 15.89
N ALA A 38 -7.95 2.45 15.32
CA ALA A 38 -8.48 3.73 15.78
C ALA A 38 -9.99 3.82 15.52
N ASP A 39 -10.67 4.63 16.34
CA ASP A 39 -12.06 5.05 16.13
C ASP A 39 -13.03 3.86 15.97
N ALA A 40 -13.04 2.94 16.95
CA ALA A 40 -13.85 1.72 16.92
C ALA A 40 -13.58 0.84 15.67
N ASP A 41 -12.30 0.62 15.39
CA ASP A 41 -11.80 -0.17 14.25
C ASP A 41 -12.20 0.38 12.86
N THR A 42 -12.69 1.63 12.79
CA THR A 42 -12.82 2.34 11.50
C THR A 42 -11.45 2.53 10.86
N GLY A 43 -10.45 2.80 11.69
CA GLY A 43 -9.08 3.00 11.26
C GLY A 43 -8.81 4.42 10.78
N ARG A 44 -7.54 4.82 10.90
CA ARG A 44 -7.07 6.18 10.64
C ARG A 44 -5.68 6.18 10.02
N VAL A 45 -5.42 7.15 9.15
CA VAL A 45 -4.07 7.50 8.68
C VAL A 45 -3.76 8.93 9.10
N THR A 46 -2.53 9.16 9.55
CA THR A 46 -2.04 10.51 9.85
C THR A 46 -0.72 10.70 9.13
N VAL A 47 -0.58 11.83 8.43
CA VAL A 47 0.65 12.19 7.73
C VAL A 47 1.37 13.27 8.52
N TYR A 48 2.68 13.11 8.65
CA TYR A 48 3.56 14.01 9.37
C TYR A 48 4.63 14.55 8.45
N SER A 49 5.04 15.80 8.68
CA SER A 49 6.22 16.40 8.08
C SER A 49 7.29 16.61 9.13
N ARG A 50 8.54 16.36 8.75
CA ARG A 50 9.70 16.64 9.58
C ARG A 50 9.98 18.13 9.53
N LYS A 51 9.75 18.81 10.65
CA LYS A 51 10.18 20.19 10.86
C LYS A 51 11.64 20.16 11.27
N ASP A 52 12.52 20.54 10.36
CA ASP A 52 13.91 20.84 10.68
C ASP A 52 13.94 22.10 11.55
N ASP A 53 14.66 22.07 12.66
CA ASP A 53 14.84 23.25 13.50
C ASP A 53 15.79 24.22 12.78
N ASP A 54 15.30 25.37 12.34
CA ASP A 54 16.10 26.42 11.69
C ASP A 54 16.98 27.17 12.74
N ASP A 55 16.92 26.76 14.00
CA ASP A 55 17.76 27.32 15.05
C ASP A 55 19.22 26.84 14.94
N THR A 56 19.97 27.53 14.08
CA THR A 56 21.43 27.40 13.94
C THR A 56 22.22 27.83 15.20
N THR A 57 21.55 28.25 16.28
CA THR A 57 22.21 28.78 17.50
C THR A 57 22.28 27.79 18.66
N THR A 58 21.59 26.65 18.58
CA THR A 58 21.64 25.60 19.62
C THR A 58 22.25 24.30 19.08
N THR A 59 23.13 23.66 19.85
CA THR A 59 23.83 22.41 19.49
C THR A 59 22.94 21.15 19.57
N THR A 60 21.63 21.33 19.61
CA THR A 60 20.62 20.27 19.75
C THR A 60 19.47 20.53 18.78
N THR A 61 19.71 20.36 17.49
CA THR A 61 18.66 20.36 16.46
C THR A 61 17.82 19.08 16.60
N THR A 62 16.86 19.06 17.51
CA THR A 62 15.86 17.98 17.57
C THR A 62 14.76 18.31 16.57
N SER A 63 14.83 17.74 15.36
CA SER A 63 13.71 17.87 14.43
C SER A 63 12.46 17.25 15.04
N SER A 64 11.30 17.88 14.85
CA SER A 64 10.02 17.38 15.34
C SER A 64 9.14 16.95 14.17
N TRP A 65 8.36 15.90 14.36
CA TRP A 65 7.36 15.48 13.40
C TRP A 65 6.03 16.15 13.72
N VAL A 66 5.49 16.91 12.78
CA VAL A 66 4.23 17.64 12.94
C VAL A 66 3.19 17.11 11.95
N PRO A 67 1.92 16.90 12.36
CA PRO A 67 0.87 16.50 11.43
C PRO A 67 0.71 17.51 10.28
N VAL A 68 0.45 17.00 9.07
CA VAL A 68 0.17 17.78 7.88
C VAL A 68 -1.19 17.38 7.32
N GLY A 69 -2.10 18.35 7.26
CA GLY A 69 -3.51 18.10 7.00
C GLY A 69 -4.25 17.47 8.19
N SER A 70 -5.52 17.21 7.99
CA SER A 70 -6.38 16.51 8.94
C SER A 70 -6.08 15.00 8.91
N PRO A 71 -6.22 14.29 10.04
CA PRO A 71 -6.20 12.82 10.01
C PRO A 71 -7.30 12.27 9.10
N ILE A 72 -6.98 11.23 8.35
CA ILE A 72 -7.88 10.61 7.37
C ILE A 72 -8.51 9.37 8.00
N SER A 73 -9.83 9.37 8.18
CA SER A 73 -10.59 8.23 8.72
C SER A 73 -11.12 7.31 7.62
N GLY A 74 -11.27 6.01 7.93
CA GLY A 74 -12.05 5.06 7.12
C GLY A 74 -13.53 5.42 7.05
N PHE A 75 -14.30 4.66 6.27
CA PHE A 75 -15.74 4.94 6.06
C PHE A 75 -16.63 4.40 7.19
N ALA A 76 -16.33 3.22 7.72
CA ALA A 76 -17.21 2.54 8.68
C ALA A 76 -16.43 1.77 9.76
N PRO A 77 -17.03 1.50 10.93
CA PRO A 77 -16.44 0.63 11.95
C PRO A 77 -16.03 -0.74 11.41
N ASN A 78 -14.90 -1.26 11.86
CA ASN A 78 -14.26 -2.50 11.41
C ASN A 78 -13.71 -2.49 9.97
N ASP A 79 -13.67 -1.35 9.27
CA ASP A 79 -13.00 -1.26 7.96
C ASP A 79 -11.49 -1.57 8.05
N LEU A 80 -10.87 -1.25 9.20
CA LEU A 80 -9.44 -1.30 9.44
C LEU A 80 -8.63 -0.42 8.47
N PHE A 81 -9.11 0.79 8.18
CA PHE A 81 -8.42 1.72 7.29
C PHE A 81 -7.03 2.13 7.83
N GLY A 82 -6.05 2.22 6.94
CA GLY A 82 -4.64 2.37 7.33
C GLY A 82 -3.94 1.04 7.64
N SER A 83 -4.53 -0.11 7.26
CA SER A 83 -3.86 -1.42 7.31
C SER A 83 -2.71 -1.53 6.30
N SER A 84 -2.73 -0.70 5.27
CA SER A 84 -1.65 -0.49 4.31
C SER A 84 -1.61 0.99 3.97
N VAL A 85 -0.41 1.54 3.80
CA VAL A 85 -0.18 2.92 3.36
C VAL A 85 1.03 2.93 2.43
N ASP A 86 1.02 3.80 1.43
CA ASP A 86 2.19 4.09 0.60
C ASP A 86 2.18 5.56 0.13
N LEU A 87 3.37 6.13 -0.13
CA LEU A 87 3.55 7.52 -0.52
C LEU A 87 4.34 7.62 -1.83
N SER A 88 4.05 8.65 -2.63
CA SER A 88 4.94 9.05 -3.73
C SER A 88 6.28 9.56 -3.19
N SER A 89 7.30 9.59 -4.06
CA SER A 89 8.66 10.05 -3.72
C SER A 89 8.69 11.46 -3.13
N ASP A 90 7.82 12.35 -3.60
CA ASP A 90 7.67 13.72 -3.08
C ASP A 90 6.82 13.81 -1.81
N GLY A 91 6.13 12.73 -1.44
CA GLY A 91 5.22 12.66 -0.30
C GLY A 91 3.89 13.39 -0.49
N LEU A 92 3.50 13.73 -1.72
CA LEU A 92 2.28 14.52 -2.00
C LEU A 92 1.11 13.68 -2.51
N THR A 93 1.33 12.42 -2.88
CA THR A 93 0.29 11.44 -3.18
C THR A 93 0.35 10.31 -2.16
N LEU A 94 -0.81 9.95 -1.61
CA LEU A 94 -0.97 8.92 -0.59
C LEU A 94 -1.96 7.88 -1.11
N VAL A 95 -1.65 6.60 -0.89
CA VAL A 95 -2.63 5.52 -0.95
C VAL A 95 -2.77 4.88 0.43
N ALA A 96 -4.01 4.54 0.81
CA ALA A 96 -4.29 3.85 2.06
C ALA A 96 -5.42 2.82 1.90
N GLY A 97 -5.21 1.63 2.45
CA GLY A 97 -6.14 0.50 2.36
C GLY A 97 -6.96 0.24 3.61
N ALA A 98 -8.13 -0.36 3.41
CA ALA A 98 -9.02 -0.90 4.44
C ALA A 98 -9.40 -2.33 4.06
N VAL A 99 -8.80 -3.30 4.73
CA VAL A 99 -8.90 -4.72 4.35
C VAL A 99 -10.24 -5.37 4.71
N GLN A 100 -10.95 -4.86 5.72
CA GLN A 100 -12.14 -5.52 6.27
C GLN A 100 -13.47 -4.87 5.90
N SER A 101 -13.46 -3.88 5.02
CA SER A 101 -14.70 -3.20 4.62
C SER A 101 -15.73 -4.15 4.04
N LEU A 102 -16.94 -4.11 4.60
CA LEU A 102 -18.03 -5.00 4.26
C LEU A 102 -18.43 -4.83 2.80
N PHE A 103 -18.61 -5.96 2.11
CA PHE A 103 -19.33 -5.96 0.85
C PHE A 103 -20.78 -5.59 1.16
N ASN A 104 -21.28 -4.48 0.63
CA ASN A 104 -22.68 -4.02 0.66
C ASN A 104 -23.36 -3.72 2.02
N ASP A 105 -22.63 -3.57 3.14
CA ASP A 105 -23.18 -3.15 4.46
C ASP A 105 -24.29 -4.05 5.04
N THR A 106 -24.48 -5.29 4.54
CA THR A 106 -25.59 -6.17 4.98
C THR A 106 -25.17 -7.50 5.60
N VAL A 107 -23.89 -7.70 5.96
CA VAL A 107 -23.47 -8.98 6.55
C VAL A 107 -23.65 -8.98 8.07
N ASN A 108 -24.46 -9.94 8.55
CA ASN A 108 -24.65 -10.24 9.95
C ASN A 108 -23.34 -10.73 10.58
N SER A 109 -23.03 -10.16 11.74
CA SER A 109 -21.94 -10.50 12.66
C SER A 109 -21.59 -12.00 12.62
N TRP A 110 -20.34 -12.33 12.27
CA TRP A 110 -19.55 -13.55 12.55
C TRP A 110 -18.59 -13.94 11.40
N GLN A 111 -18.53 -13.21 10.28
CA GLN A 111 -17.50 -13.44 9.25
C GLN A 111 -16.82 -12.14 8.78
N PRO A 112 -15.51 -11.94 9.04
CA PRO A 112 -14.75 -10.83 8.47
C PRO A 112 -14.32 -11.20 7.04
N VAL A 113 -15.24 -11.12 6.10
CA VAL A 113 -14.94 -11.29 4.66
C VAL A 113 -15.20 -9.98 3.94
N GLY A 114 -14.45 -8.95 4.35
CA GLY A 114 -14.45 -7.67 3.68
C GLY A 114 -14.04 -7.81 2.21
N ALA A 115 -14.77 -7.13 1.33
CA ALA A 115 -14.32 -6.91 -0.03
C ALA A 115 -13.07 -6.04 -0.04
N GLY A 116 -12.96 -5.15 0.96
CA GLY A 116 -11.87 -4.21 1.10
C GLY A 116 -11.93 -3.07 0.09
N TYR A 117 -11.14 -2.04 0.34
CA TYR A 117 -10.93 -0.93 -0.57
C TYR A 117 -9.56 -0.29 -0.32
N PHE A 118 -9.12 0.55 -1.25
CA PHE A 118 -8.12 1.56 -0.97
C PHE A 118 -8.56 2.91 -1.51
N ARG A 119 -8.01 3.97 -0.92
CA ARG A 119 -8.29 5.37 -1.25
C ARG A 119 -7.00 6.05 -1.65
N LEU A 120 -7.07 6.87 -2.69
CA LEU A 120 -5.96 7.71 -3.15
C LEU A 120 -6.24 9.17 -2.79
N PHE A 121 -5.21 9.86 -2.32
CA PHE A 121 -5.29 11.25 -1.91
C PHE A 121 -4.15 12.06 -2.52
N ARG A 122 -4.42 13.34 -2.75
CA ARG A 122 -3.41 14.35 -3.08
C ARG A 122 -3.43 15.44 -2.03
N TYR A 123 -2.24 15.87 -1.62
CA TYR A 123 -2.11 17.01 -0.73
C TYR A 123 -2.27 18.31 -1.53
N ASN A 124 -3.16 19.21 -1.10
CA ASN A 124 -3.48 20.47 -1.78
C ASN A 124 -2.87 21.70 -1.07
N ASP A 125 -1.72 21.53 -0.44
CA ASP A 125 -1.03 22.52 0.42
C ASP A 125 -1.76 22.87 1.73
N THR A 126 -2.99 22.39 1.93
CA THR A 126 -3.76 22.60 3.17
C THR A 126 -4.16 21.27 3.80
N ASP A 127 -4.77 20.38 3.01
CA ASP A 127 -5.27 19.09 3.47
C ASP A 127 -5.12 17.99 2.40
N TRP A 128 -5.41 16.75 2.80
CA TRP A 128 -5.46 15.59 1.92
C TRP A 128 -6.84 15.49 1.27
N GLU A 129 -6.87 15.71 -0.04
CA GLU A 129 -8.08 15.60 -0.84
C GLU A 129 -8.16 14.21 -1.47
N GLU A 130 -9.28 13.52 -1.31
CA GLU A 130 -9.49 12.21 -1.94
C GLU A 130 -9.66 12.39 -3.45
N VAL A 131 -8.79 11.72 -4.21
CA VAL A 131 -8.91 11.62 -5.67
C VAL A 131 -9.90 10.52 -6.04
N GLN A 132 -9.77 9.33 -5.42
CA GLN A 132 -10.61 8.19 -5.75
C GLN A 132 -10.61 7.11 -4.66
N THR A 133 -11.74 6.41 -4.54
CA THR A 133 -11.84 5.12 -3.85
C THR A 133 -11.93 3.98 -4.87
N LEU A 134 -11.09 2.95 -4.74
CA LEU A 134 -11.15 1.71 -5.50
C LEU A 134 -11.52 0.54 -4.57
N ARG A 135 -12.53 -0.25 -4.95
CA ARG A 135 -13.14 -1.29 -4.09
C ARG A 135 -12.96 -2.68 -4.67
N GLY A 136 -12.84 -3.66 -3.77
CA GLY A 136 -12.93 -5.07 -4.12
C GLY A 136 -14.29 -5.44 -4.68
N GLN A 137 -14.32 -6.46 -5.53
CA GLN A 137 -15.50 -6.82 -6.33
C GLN A 137 -16.28 -8.02 -5.76
N ALA A 138 -15.76 -8.68 -4.73
CA ALA A 138 -16.40 -9.84 -4.13
C ALA A 138 -16.16 -9.93 -2.61
N LEU A 139 -16.94 -10.78 -1.95
CA LEU A 139 -16.66 -11.18 -0.57
C LEU A 139 -15.27 -11.80 -0.46
N ALA A 140 -14.57 -11.51 0.63
CA ALA A 140 -13.22 -12.00 0.90
C ALA A 140 -12.13 -11.53 -0.08
N ASP A 141 -12.44 -10.57 -0.96
CA ASP A 141 -11.48 -10.07 -1.96
C ASP A 141 -10.29 -9.38 -1.29
N ARG A 142 -10.51 -8.81 -0.10
CA ARG A 142 -9.48 -8.12 0.72
C ARG A 142 -8.68 -7.11 -0.09
N PHE A 143 -9.36 -6.42 -0.98
CA PHE A 143 -8.76 -5.41 -1.84
C PHE A 143 -8.16 -4.28 -0.99
N GLY A 144 -6.96 -3.81 -1.34
CA GLY A 144 -6.23 -2.84 -0.52
C GLY A 144 -5.55 -3.42 0.73
N GLU A 145 -5.56 -4.74 0.96
CA GLU A 145 -4.80 -5.36 2.07
C GLU A 145 -3.31 -5.02 2.01
N ARG A 146 -2.75 -4.96 0.80
CA ARG A 146 -1.49 -4.28 0.49
C ARG A 146 -1.69 -3.41 -0.75
N CYS A 147 -1.19 -2.19 -0.67
CA CYS A 147 -1.09 -1.28 -1.79
C CYS A 147 0.38 -0.91 -2.01
N SER A 148 0.73 -0.58 -3.24
CA SER A 148 2.01 0.01 -3.59
C SER A 148 1.79 1.09 -4.64
N LEU A 149 2.53 2.19 -4.53
CA LEU A 149 2.45 3.38 -5.37
C LEU A 149 3.82 3.62 -6.02
N ASP A 150 3.82 4.11 -7.26
CA ASP A 150 5.07 4.54 -7.90
C ASP A 150 5.56 5.89 -7.36
N GLY A 151 6.80 6.26 -7.71
CA GLY A 151 7.44 7.46 -7.17
C GLY A 151 6.75 8.77 -7.56
N LEU A 152 5.98 8.76 -8.65
CA LEU A 152 5.21 9.93 -9.10
C LEU A 152 3.77 9.96 -8.57
N GLY A 153 3.33 8.90 -7.87
CA GLY A 153 1.91 8.75 -7.52
C GLY A 153 1.00 8.48 -8.71
N SER A 154 1.54 8.16 -9.89
CA SER A 154 0.79 7.96 -11.13
C SER A 154 0.28 6.54 -11.31
N THR A 155 0.92 5.54 -10.69
CA THR A 155 0.57 4.13 -10.83
C THR A 155 0.43 3.49 -9.46
N VAL A 156 -0.65 2.76 -9.23
CA VAL A 156 -0.95 2.06 -7.97
C VAL A 156 -1.27 0.60 -8.23
N ALA A 157 -0.82 -0.30 -7.36
CA ALA A 157 -1.09 -1.72 -7.44
C ALA A 157 -1.65 -2.28 -6.13
N THR A 158 -2.55 -3.26 -6.24
CA THR A 158 -3.05 -4.07 -5.12
C THR A 158 -3.33 -5.49 -5.60
N ALA A 159 -3.37 -6.46 -4.69
CA ALA A 159 -3.92 -7.77 -5.01
C ALA A 159 -5.46 -7.76 -4.91
N SER A 160 -6.09 -8.59 -5.74
CA SER A 160 -7.48 -9.04 -5.62
C SER A 160 -7.46 -10.55 -5.40
N ARG A 161 -7.96 -11.00 -4.24
CA ARG A 161 -8.02 -12.43 -3.92
C ARG A 161 -9.09 -13.16 -4.71
N SER A 162 -10.19 -12.47 -5.03
CA SER A 162 -11.31 -13.07 -5.77
C SER A 162 -11.00 -13.25 -7.26
N LEU A 163 -10.20 -12.34 -7.84
CA LEU A 163 -9.73 -12.46 -9.21
C LEU A 163 -8.45 -13.29 -9.33
N GLU A 164 -7.82 -13.63 -8.20
CA GLU A 164 -6.51 -14.28 -8.13
C GLU A 164 -5.48 -13.53 -9.00
N GLN A 165 -5.40 -12.20 -8.84
CA GLN A 165 -4.60 -11.31 -9.68
C GLN A 165 -4.07 -10.11 -8.90
N VAL A 166 -2.93 -9.56 -9.32
CA VAL A 166 -2.60 -8.16 -9.03
C VAL A 166 -3.37 -7.28 -9.99
N GLN A 167 -4.01 -6.24 -9.47
CA GLN A 167 -4.59 -5.17 -10.25
C GLN A 167 -3.68 -3.95 -10.17
N VAL A 168 -3.36 -3.38 -11.33
CA VAL A 168 -2.61 -2.14 -11.46
C VAL A 168 -3.51 -1.09 -12.08
N PHE A 169 -3.47 0.12 -11.55
CA PHE A 169 -4.23 1.26 -12.05
C PHE A 169 -3.26 2.41 -12.33
N ARG A 170 -3.54 3.20 -13.37
CA ARG A 170 -2.76 4.38 -13.73
C ARG A 170 -3.65 5.60 -13.80
N TYR A 171 -3.19 6.69 -13.22
CA TYR A 171 -3.86 7.97 -13.24
C TYR A 171 -3.94 8.49 -14.69
N ASN A 172 -5.15 8.83 -15.09
CA ASN A 172 -5.48 9.47 -16.35
C ASN A 172 -5.87 10.92 -16.06
N ALA A 173 -5.05 11.87 -16.55
CA ALA A 173 -5.27 13.30 -16.32
C ALA A 173 -6.51 13.85 -17.05
N ASP A 174 -6.97 13.19 -18.12
CA ASP A 174 -8.15 13.64 -18.86
C ASP A 174 -9.45 13.32 -18.11
N SER A 175 -9.49 12.19 -17.40
CA SER A 175 -10.64 11.75 -16.60
C SER A 175 -10.51 12.05 -15.11
N ASP A 176 -9.35 12.60 -14.68
CA ASP A 176 -8.98 12.82 -13.28
C ASP A 176 -9.18 11.58 -12.40
N SER A 177 -8.81 10.41 -12.92
CA SER A 177 -9.06 9.13 -12.23
C SER A 177 -7.97 8.09 -12.50
N TYR A 178 -7.77 7.19 -11.55
CA TYR A 178 -6.99 5.97 -11.74
C TYR A 178 -7.83 4.92 -12.47
N GLU A 179 -7.34 4.52 -13.63
CA GLU A 179 -7.99 3.58 -14.53
C GLU A 179 -7.18 2.28 -14.61
N PRO A 180 -7.81 1.10 -14.80
CA PRO A 180 -7.09 -0.17 -14.91
C PRO A 180 -6.01 -0.14 -16.00
N LEU A 181 -4.80 -0.55 -15.64
CA LEU A 181 -3.63 -0.60 -16.53
C LEU A 181 -3.33 -2.05 -16.95
N GLY A 182 -3.51 -2.33 -18.24
CA GLY A 182 -3.31 -3.64 -18.85
C GLY A 182 -4.60 -4.48 -18.93
N ALA A 183 -4.90 -5.03 -20.11
CA ALA A 183 -6.14 -5.79 -20.35
C ALA A 183 -6.01 -7.30 -20.01
N SER A 184 -7.12 -7.87 -19.49
CA SER A 184 -7.64 -9.27 -19.50
C SER A 184 -6.74 -10.50 -19.23
N SER A 185 -5.43 -10.36 -19.14
CA SER A 185 -4.51 -11.38 -18.63
C SER A 185 -3.58 -10.71 -17.62
N GLN A 186 -4.18 -10.26 -16.53
CA GLN A 186 -3.43 -9.88 -15.34
C GLN A 186 -2.55 -11.08 -14.92
N PRO A 187 -1.45 -10.84 -14.21
CA PRO A 187 -0.65 -11.93 -13.63
C PRO A 187 -1.51 -12.93 -12.85
N SER A 188 -1.72 -14.11 -13.42
CA SER A 188 -2.24 -15.25 -12.68
C SER A 188 -1.06 -16.12 -12.23
N GLY A 189 -0.85 -16.17 -10.93
CA GLY A 189 -0.31 -17.38 -10.31
C GLY A 189 -1.47 -18.35 -10.18
N ALA A 190 -1.32 -19.61 -10.59
CA ALA A 190 -2.37 -20.61 -10.44
C ALA A 190 -2.57 -20.97 -8.95
N GLY A 191 -3.23 -20.08 -8.19
CA GLY A 191 -3.67 -20.27 -6.81
C GLY A 191 -3.68 -18.98 -5.98
N SER A 192 -3.92 -19.13 -4.67
CA SER A 192 -4.31 -18.03 -3.78
C SER A 192 -3.25 -16.93 -3.62
N PHE A 193 -3.70 -15.69 -3.74
CA PHE A 193 -2.94 -14.49 -3.40
C PHE A 193 -3.03 -14.25 -1.90
N GLU A 194 -1.92 -13.82 -1.33
CA GLU A 194 -1.85 -13.69 0.11
C GLU A 194 -1.53 -12.27 0.55
N TYR A 195 -0.34 -11.72 0.23
CA TYR A 195 0.07 -10.46 0.87
C TYR A 195 0.94 -9.56 -0.02
N GLY A 196 2.10 -9.97 -0.53
CA GLY A 196 3.08 -9.06 -1.14
C GLY A 196 2.72 -8.51 -2.53
N VAL A 197 2.74 -7.18 -2.68
CA VAL A 197 2.75 -6.44 -3.95
C VAL A 197 3.69 -5.25 -3.81
N ALA A 198 4.52 -4.99 -4.82
CA ALA A 198 5.44 -3.86 -4.87
C ALA A 198 5.61 -3.37 -6.33
N LEU A 199 5.50 -2.06 -6.53
CA LEU A 199 5.80 -1.38 -7.79
C LEU A 199 7.23 -0.83 -7.78
N SER A 200 7.87 -0.82 -8.95
CA SER A 200 9.05 0.01 -9.17
C SER A 200 8.69 1.50 -9.12
N LEU A 201 9.66 2.36 -8.82
CA LEU A 201 9.42 3.80 -8.72
C LEU A 201 8.95 4.43 -10.05
N ASP A 202 9.25 3.80 -11.19
CA ASP A 202 8.75 4.22 -12.50
C ASP A 202 7.34 3.70 -12.84
N GLY A 203 6.76 2.87 -11.96
CA GLY A 203 5.42 2.30 -12.11
C GLY A 203 5.27 1.27 -13.24
N ASN A 204 6.37 0.82 -13.86
CA ASN A 204 6.31 -0.08 -15.02
C ASN A 204 6.70 -1.53 -14.70
N THR A 205 7.13 -1.82 -13.49
CA THR A 205 7.44 -3.18 -13.03
C THR A 205 6.67 -3.46 -11.75
N VAL A 206 6.06 -4.63 -11.66
CA VAL A 206 5.36 -5.08 -10.45
C VAL A 206 5.90 -6.44 -10.02
N ALA A 207 6.26 -6.54 -8.74
CA ALA A 207 6.59 -7.80 -8.09
C ALA A 207 5.48 -8.17 -7.10
N PHE A 208 5.11 -9.44 -7.06
CA PHE A 208 4.05 -9.91 -6.17
C PHE A 208 4.18 -11.38 -5.87
N ASN A 209 3.54 -11.81 -4.78
CA ASN A 209 3.49 -13.21 -4.39
C ASN A 209 2.18 -13.89 -4.83
N SER A 210 2.28 -15.17 -5.16
CA SER A 210 1.12 -16.03 -5.41
C SER A 210 1.41 -17.43 -4.88
N ARG A 211 0.41 -18.17 -4.42
CA ARG A 211 0.55 -19.61 -4.16
C ARG A 211 0.23 -20.38 -5.43
N ARG A 212 1.15 -21.20 -5.91
CA ARG A 212 0.89 -22.18 -6.97
C ARG A 212 1.04 -23.58 -6.40
N ASP A 213 0.01 -24.42 -6.52
CA ASP A 213 0.03 -25.82 -6.05
C ASP A 213 0.47 -25.98 -4.59
N GLY A 214 0.14 -25.01 -3.72
CA GLY A 214 0.52 -25.02 -2.30
C GLY A 214 1.94 -24.53 -2.00
N VAL A 215 2.69 -24.07 -3.02
CA VAL A 215 4.02 -23.47 -2.88
C VAL A 215 3.95 -21.98 -3.20
N GLY A 216 4.36 -21.14 -2.25
CA GLY A 216 4.50 -19.71 -2.50
C GLY A 216 5.55 -19.43 -3.58
N ASN A 217 5.25 -18.50 -4.48
CA ASN A 217 6.19 -17.99 -5.47
C ASN A 217 6.11 -16.46 -5.55
N VAL A 218 7.21 -15.83 -5.95
CA VAL A 218 7.25 -14.42 -6.33
C VAL A 218 7.43 -14.31 -7.84
N GLN A 219 6.60 -13.49 -8.45
CA GLN A 219 6.65 -13.18 -9.87
C GLN A 219 6.94 -11.70 -10.05
N VAL A 220 7.57 -11.38 -11.18
CA VAL A 220 7.86 -10.02 -11.59
C VAL A 220 7.31 -9.85 -12.99
N LEU A 221 6.59 -8.78 -13.22
CA LEU A 221 6.11 -8.41 -14.54
C LEU A 221 6.54 -7.01 -14.90
N LYS A 222 6.72 -6.78 -16.19
CA LYS A 222 6.98 -5.50 -16.78
C LYS A 222 5.84 -5.12 -17.73
N TYR A 223 5.37 -3.89 -17.60
CA TYR A 223 4.36 -3.31 -18.47
C TYR A 223 4.95 -3.06 -19.86
N ASP A 224 4.21 -3.50 -20.87
CA ASP A 224 4.48 -3.26 -22.27
C ASP A 224 3.38 -2.35 -22.83
N SER A 225 3.73 -1.09 -23.05
CA SER A 225 2.83 -0.08 -23.60
C SER A 225 2.42 -0.35 -25.04
N SER A 226 3.18 -1.15 -25.79
CA SER A 226 2.85 -1.48 -27.18
C SER A 226 1.68 -2.48 -27.28
N THR A 227 1.53 -3.33 -26.27
CA THR A 227 0.45 -4.32 -26.18
C THR A 227 -0.61 -3.96 -25.16
N ASN A 228 -0.39 -2.89 -24.39
CA ASN A 228 -1.16 -2.55 -23.19
C ASN A 228 -1.32 -3.79 -22.29
N GLY A 229 -0.20 -4.44 -22.00
CA GLY A 229 -0.17 -5.73 -21.32
C GLY A 229 1.00 -5.86 -20.36
N TRP A 230 0.92 -6.85 -19.48
CA TRP A 230 1.99 -7.17 -18.56
C TRP A 230 2.69 -8.46 -18.98
N THR A 231 4.01 -8.39 -19.09
CA THR A 231 4.85 -9.52 -19.50
C THR A 231 5.75 -9.94 -18.37
N ARG A 232 5.89 -11.25 -18.19
CA ARG A 232 6.71 -11.79 -17.11
C ARG A 232 8.21 -11.53 -17.34
N LEU A 233 8.87 -10.98 -16.34
CA LEU A 233 10.31 -10.76 -16.32
C LEU A 233 11.01 -11.93 -15.62
N GLY A 234 11.57 -12.86 -16.40
CA GLY A 234 12.30 -14.02 -15.87
C GLY A 234 11.42 -15.14 -15.28
N GLN A 235 12.04 -16.13 -14.65
CA GLN A 235 11.35 -17.27 -14.02
C GLN A 235 10.82 -16.92 -12.62
N PRO A 236 9.81 -17.62 -12.08
CA PRO A 236 9.32 -17.36 -10.73
C PRO A 236 10.37 -17.75 -9.70
N PHE A 237 10.47 -16.97 -8.62
CA PHE A 237 11.19 -17.40 -7.43
C PHE A 237 10.27 -18.34 -6.65
N MET A 238 10.66 -19.60 -6.50
CA MET A 238 9.89 -20.62 -5.81
C MET A 238 10.46 -20.86 -4.41
N SER A 239 9.61 -21.07 -3.41
CA SER A 239 10.08 -21.64 -2.14
C SER A 239 10.47 -23.11 -2.30
N SER A 240 11.51 -23.52 -1.57
CA SER A 240 11.92 -24.92 -1.42
C SER A 240 11.13 -25.68 -0.35
N PHE A 241 10.20 -25.02 0.36
CA PHE A 241 9.40 -25.60 1.45
C PHE A 241 7.92 -25.61 1.08
N SER A 242 7.31 -26.80 1.11
CA SER A 242 5.86 -26.95 0.97
C SER A 242 5.16 -26.43 2.23
N GLY A 243 4.05 -25.70 2.05
CA GLY A 243 3.21 -25.22 3.16
C GLY A 243 3.58 -23.86 3.75
N LEU A 244 4.72 -23.27 3.37
CA LEU A 244 5.09 -21.90 3.79
C LEU A 244 4.72 -20.86 2.73
N SER A 245 4.25 -19.70 3.19
CA SER A 245 4.00 -18.52 2.35
C SER A 245 5.33 -17.86 1.98
N TYR A 246 5.87 -18.14 0.78
CA TYR A 246 6.97 -17.35 0.22
C TYR A 246 6.43 -16.05 -0.39
N GLY A 247 7.14 -14.95 -0.17
CA GLY A 247 6.75 -13.61 -0.57
C GLY A 247 5.74 -12.95 0.36
N TYR A 248 5.77 -13.23 1.67
CA TYR A 248 4.89 -12.54 2.63
C TYR A 248 5.10 -11.02 2.60
N GLY A 249 6.36 -10.60 2.52
CA GLY A 249 6.76 -9.28 2.04
C GLY A 249 7.49 -9.44 0.70
N VAL A 250 7.23 -8.50 -0.22
CA VAL A 250 7.93 -8.34 -1.49
C VAL A 250 8.28 -6.87 -1.63
N ASP A 251 9.48 -6.59 -2.11
CA ASP A 251 9.94 -5.24 -2.42
C ASP A 251 10.78 -5.24 -3.69
N ILE A 252 10.83 -4.12 -4.40
CA ILE A 252 11.51 -3.98 -5.69
C ILE A 252 12.24 -2.64 -5.77
N ASN A 253 13.43 -2.65 -6.36
CA ASN A 253 14.21 -1.42 -6.50
C ASN A 253 13.64 -0.48 -7.59
N VAL A 254 14.19 0.74 -7.61
CA VAL A 254 13.80 1.86 -8.49
C VAL A 254 13.55 1.46 -9.94
N ASP A 255 14.47 0.71 -10.56
CA ASP A 255 14.44 0.37 -11.98
C ASP A 255 13.80 -1.01 -12.27
N GLY A 256 13.27 -1.68 -11.25
CA GLY A 256 12.59 -2.96 -11.39
C GLY A 256 13.51 -4.16 -11.59
N THR A 257 14.83 -4.01 -11.45
CA THR A 257 15.81 -5.08 -11.77
C THR A 257 16.16 -5.98 -10.59
N VAL A 258 15.90 -5.55 -9.36
CA VAL A 258 16.21 -6.28 -8.12
C VAL A 258 14.94 -6.43 -7.28
N VAL A 259 14.63 -7.66 -6.89
CA VAL A 259 13.48 -8.00 -6.03
C VAL A 259 13.95 -8.68 -4.77
N ALA A 260 13.42 -8.23 -3.63
CA ALA A 260 13.55 -8.89 -2.34
C ALA A 260 12.22 -9.57 -1.97
N ALA A 261 12.30 -10.74 -1.33
CA ALA A 261 11.13 -11.49 -0.89
C ALA A 261 11.41 -12.21 0.43
N SER A 262 10.41 -12.29 1.31
CA SER A 262 10.51 -12.96 2.60
C SER A 262 9.62 -14.20 2.70
N ASN A 263 9.97 -15.13 3.59
CA ASN A 263 9.08 -16.22 3.99
C ASN A 263 8.22 -15.78 5.18
N GLY A 264 6.92 -16.04 5.12
CA GLY A 264 6.03 -16.03 6.27
C GLY A 264 6.03 -17.41 6.95
N PHE A 265 6.22 -17.41 8.27
CA PHE A 265 6.06 -18.59 9.13
C PHE A 265 4.63 -18.70 9.65
#